data_AF-A0A182Q1K9-F1
#
_entry.id   AF-A0A182Q1K9-F1
#
_cell.length_a   1.000
_cell.length_b   1.000
_cell.length_c   1.000
_cell.angle_alpha   90.00
_cell.angle_beta   90.00
_cell.angle_gamma   90.00
#
_symmetry.space_group_name_H-M   'P 1'
#
loop_
_entity.id
_entity.type
_entity.pdbx_description
1 polymer ?
#
loop_
_entity_poly.entity_id
_entity_poly.type
_entity_poly.pdbx_seq_one_letter_code
_entity_poly.pdbx_strand_id
1 'polypeptide(L)'
;MSKRPFTARFPTFPANGDEVIIRAKLKDDARKFSVNFCLPPPEMLQDGAPKPYIAYHFKTMYDANGASCVVHNWKNVQWQEELVVDNNWHVDRSKTFRVVFRLHEDSIKVFVGCVDHPPDYEFPLQMPLDQIDTLELWDDVERVDEISFRVLNNTADTRTYRS
;
A
#
# COMPACT_ATOMS: atom_id res chain seq x y z
N MET A 1 -1.60 21.23 -10.25
CA MET A 1 -1.66 19.82 -9.81
C MET A 1 -0.24 19.35 -9.56
N SER A 2 0.06 18.81 -8.37
CA SER A 2 1.33 18.10 -8.19
C SER A 2 1.33 16.92 -9.17
N LYS A 3 2.29 16.89 -10.09
CA LYS A 3 2.49 15.76 -11.02
C LYS A 3 3.19 14.58 -10.34
N ARG A 4 3.48 14.69 -9.05
CA ARG A 4 4.30 13.73 -8.30
C ARG A 4 3.47 13.13 -7.16
N PRO A 5 3.62 11.82 -6.92
CA PRO A 5 2.99 11.18 -5.78
C PRO A 5 3.57 11.73 -4.48
N PHE A 6 2.86 11.49 -3.39
CA PHE A 6 3.52 11.46 -2.10
C PHE A 6 4.38 10.19 -2.04
N THR A 7 5.66 10.32 -1.67
CA THR A 7 6.57 9.17 -1.54
C THR A 7 7.13 9.12 -0.14
N ALA A 8 7.03 7.96 0.51
CA ALA A 8 7.75 7.65 1.74
C ALA A 8 8.73 6.51 1.49
N ARG A 9 9.94 6.62 2.06
CA ARG A 9 10.90 5.53 2.07
C ARG A 9 10.69 4.69 3.31
N PHE A 10 10.72 3.37 3.16
CA PHE A 10 10.75 2.48 4.31
C PHE A 10 12.04 2.73 5.13
N PRO A 11 11.96 2.77 6.47
CA PRO A 11 13.13 3.01 7.32
C PRO A 11 14.12 1.85 7.30
N THR A 12 13.62 0.63 7.07
CA THR A 12 14.36 -0.63 6.92
C THR A 12 13.66 -1.47 5.87
N PHE A 13 14.33 -2.51 5.34
CA PHE A 13 13.65 -3.48 4.48
C PHE A 13 12.46 -4.10 5.24
N PRO A 14 11.26 -4.18 4.64
CA PRO A 14 10.10 -4.75 5.28
C PRO A 14 10.31 -6.22 5.64
N ALA A 15 9.81 -6.61 6.81
CA ALA A 15 9.82 -7.98 7.29
C ALA A 15 8.39 -8.49 7.55
N ASN A 16 8.28 -9.82 7.70
CA ASN A 16 7.04 -10.48 8.06
C ASN A 16 6.42 -9.87 9.34
N GLY A 17 5.18 -9.42 9.23
CA GLY A 17 4.40 -8.84 10.32
C GLY A 17 4.52 -7.32 10.46
N ASP A 18 5.40 -6.67 9.70
CA ASP A 18 5.49 -5.20 9.70
C ASP A 18 4.16 -4.58 9.23
N GLU A 19 3.84 -3.40 9.78
CA GLU A 19 2.62 -2.67 9.41
C GLU A 19 2.96 -1.30 8.84
N VAL A 20 2.23 -0.93 7.79
CA VAL A 20 2.21 0.44 7.27
C VAL A 20 0.83 1.02 7.47
N ILE A 21 0.77 2.14 8.18
CA ILE A 21 -0.47 2.83 8.50
C ILE A 21 -0.51 4.13 7.72
N ILE A 22 -1.60 4.33 7.00
CA ILE A 22 -1.85 5.54 6.24
C ILE A 22 -3.10 6.20 6.79
N ARG A 23 -3.01 7.50 7.05
CA ARG A 23 -4.17 8.37 7.21
C ARG A 23 -4.08 9.52 6.23
N ALA A 24 -5.12 9.69 5.43
CA ALA A 24 -5.15 10.71 4.40
C ALA A 24 -6.59 11.12 4.10
N LYS A 25 -6.72 12.30 3.49
CA LYS A 25 -7.97 12.81 2.96
C LYS A 25 -7.89 12.87 1.43
N LEU A 26 -8.96 12.44 0.78
CA LEU A 26 -9.13 12.62 -0.67
C LEU A 26 -9.82 13.96 -0.96
N LYS A 27 -9.67 14.45 -2.18
CA LYS A 27 -10.44 15.59 -2.67
C LYS A 27 -11.94 15.25 -2.65
N ASP A 28 -12.78 16.26 -2.46
CA ASP A 28 -14.24 16.07 -2.41
C ASP A 28 -14.83 15.48 -3.72
N ASP A 29 -14.15 15.69 -4.86
CA ASP A 29 -14.51 15.17 -6.18
C ASP A 29 -13.66 13.97 -6.63
N ALA A 30 -12.97 13.31 -5.69
CA ALA A 30 -12.04 12.22 -5.98
C ALA A 30 -12.71 11.08 -6.77
N ARG A 31 -12.06 10.69 -7.87
CA ARG A 31 -12.48 9.56 -8.70
C ARG A 31 -11.63 8.32 -8.45
N LYS A 32 -10.40 8.52 -8.00
CA LYS A 32 -9.49 7.42 -7.68
C LYS A 32 -8.35 7.87 -6.79
N PHE A 33 -7.79 6.91 -6.07
CA PHE A 33 -6.46 7.00 -5.50
C PHE A 33 -5.83 5.62 -5.47
N SER A 34 -4.51 5.59 -5.29
CA SER A 34 -3.79 4.34 -5.13
C SER A 34 -2.63 4.44 -4.15
N VAL A 35 -2.32 3.31 -3.56
CA VAL A 35 -1.14 3.06 -2.73
C VAL A 35 -0.30 2.01 -3.44
N ASN A 36 0.96 2.34 -3.69
CA ASN A 36 1.92 1.44 -4.31
C ASN A 36 3.02 1.09 -3.33
N PHE A 37 3.34 -0.20 -3.20
CA PHE A 37 4.57 -0.67 -2.59
C PHE A 37 5.56 -0.98 -3.72
N CYS A 38 6.60 -0.16 -3.80
CA CYS A 38 7.52 -0.15 -4.93
C CYS A 38 8.85 -0.79 -4.56
N LEU A 39 9.47 -1.44 -5.55
CA LEU A 39 10.86 -1.87 -5.48
C LEU A 39 11.76 -0.75 -6.05
N PRO A 40 13.08 -0.77 -5.73
CA PRO A 40 14.04 0.14 -6.31
C PRO A 40 13.96 0.15 -7.84
N PRO A 41 13.90 1.32 -8.48
CA PRO A 41 13.98 1.40 -9.92
C PRO A 41 15.41 1.03 -10.40
N PRO A 42 15.58 0.66 -11.68
CA PRO A 42 16.90 0.60 -12.29
C PRO A 42 17.62 1.96 -12.16
N GLU A 43 18.94 1.96 -11.99
CA GLU A 43 19.76 3.16 -11.73
C GLU A 43 19.59 4.30 -12.76
N MET A 44 19.08 3.99 -13.96
CA MET A 44 18.88 4.95 -15.06
C MET A 44 17.50 5.63 -15.07
N LEU A 45 16.59 5.30 -14.15
CA LEU A 45 15.25 5.87 -14.14
C LEU A 45 15.27 7.30 -13.59
N GLN A 46 14.73 8.26 -14.35
CA GLN A 46 14.63 9.66 -13.91
C GLN A 46 13.67 9.82 -12.72
N ASP A 47 13.99 10.77 -11.84
CA ASP A 47 13.13 11.15 -10.72
C ASP A 47 11.72 11.55 -11.18
N GLY A 48 10.72 10.88 -10.61
CA GLY A 48 9.31 11.10 -10.91
C GLY A 48 8.78 10.34 -12.12
N ALA A 49 9.59 9.50 -12.78
CA ALA A 49 9.09 8.52 -13.73
C ALA A 49 8.24 7.45 -13.00
N PRO A 50 7.19 6.91 -13.64
CA PRO A 50 6.40 5.83 -13.06
C PRO A 50 7.28 4.64 -12.69
N LYS A 51 7.13 4.10 -11.48
CA LYS A 51 7.90 2.95 -11.01
C LYS A 51 7.68 1.75 -11.94
N PRO A 52 8.75 1.09 -12.43
CA PRO A 52 8.62 -0.11 -13.25
C PRO A 52 8.26 -1.33 -12.43
N TYR A 53 8.62 -1.34 -11.14
CA TYR A 53 8.46 -2.47 -10.23
C TYR A 53 7.58 -2.07 -9.04
N ILE A 54 6.41 -2.69 -8.95
CA ILE A 54 5.40 -2.45 -7.90
C ILE A 54 4.98 -3.83 -7.39
N ALA A 55 5.40 -4.18 -6.17
CA ALA A 55 5.05 -5.43 -5.52
C ALA A 55 3.55 -5.53 -5.24
N TYR A 56 2.94 -4.38 -4.92
CA TYR A 56 1.51 -4.30 -4.67
C TYR A 56 0.95 -2.93 -5.00
N HIS A 57 -0.10 -2.93 -5.81
CA HIS A 57 -0.91 -1.78 -6.19
C HIS A 57 -2.31 -1.97 -5.60
N PHE A 58 -2.66 -1.14 -4.64
CA PHE A 58 -3.98 -1.07 -4.06
C PHE A 58 -4.65 0.22 -4.52
N LYS A 59 -5.73 0.11 -5.28
CA LYS A 59 -6.43 1.26 -5.87
C LYS A 59 -7.89 1.21 -5.53
N THR A 60 -8.48 2.35 -5.21
CA THR A 60 -9.93 2.47 -5.09
C THR A 60 -10.42 3.40 -6.19
N MET A 61 -11.49 2.98 -6.88
CA MET A 61 -12.15 3.74 -7.93
C MET A 61 -13.57 4.06 -7.53
N TYR A 62 -13.97 5.29 -7.80
CA TYR A 62 -15.25 5.84 -7.46
C TYR A 62 -16.00 6.24 -8.73
N ASP A 63 -17.18 5.66 -8.91
CA ASP A 63 -18.09 6.03 -10.01
C ASP A 63 -19.01 7.19 -9.57
N ALA A 64 -19.50 7.93 -10.57
CA ALA A 64 -20.41 9.05 -10.44
C ALA A 64 -21.81 8.62 -9.97
N ASN A 65 -22.20 7.37 -10.22
CA ASN A 65 -23.47 6.79 -9.73
C ASN A 65 -23.41 6.35 -8.25
N GLY A 66 -22.29 6.57 -7.56
CA GLY A 66 -22.09 6.17 -6.16
C GLY A 66 -21.48 4.79 -5.97
N ALA A 67 -21.40 3.96 -7.02
CA ALA A 67 -20.68 2.70 -6.99
C ALA A 67 -19.17 2.92 -6.81
N SER A 68 -18.48 1.89 -6.32
CA SER A 68 -17.02 1.90 -6.20
C SER A 68 -16.47 0.49 -6.15
N CYS A 69 -15.20 0.34 -6.53
CA CYS A 69 -14.48 -0.92 -6.47
C CYS A 69 -13.06 -0.72 -5.98
N VAL A 70 -12.47 -1.80 -5.48
CA VAL A 70 -11.05 -1.89 -5.17
C VAL A 70 -10.39 -2.74 -6.24
N VAL A 71 -9.24 -2.29 -6.73
CA VAL A 71 -8.41 -2.98 -7.70
C VAL A 71 -7.09 -3.30 -7.04
N HIS A 72 -6.74 -4.58 -7.06
CA HIS A 72 -5.44 -5.08 -6.68
C HIS A 72 -4.67 -5.47 -7.93
N ASN A 73 -3.39 -5.11 -7.97
CA ASN A 73 -2.50 -5.50 -9.05
C ASN A 73 -1.04 -5.48 -8.57
N TRP A 74 -0.12 -5.84 -9.46
CA TRP A 74 1.30 -5.67 -9.31
C TRP A 74 1.91 -5.34 -10.69
N LYS A 75 3.16 -4.89 -10.69
CA LYS A 75 3.83 -4.45 -11.91
C LYS A 75 5.26 -4.95 -11.92
N ASN A 76 5.61 -5.70 -12.95
CA ASN A 76 7.00 -6.06 -13.25
C ASN A 76 7.31 -5.61 -14.68
N VAL A 77 7.73 -4.35 -14.81
CA VAL A 77 7.79 -3.57 -16.06
C VAL A 77 6.41 -3.29 -16.66
N GLN A 78 5.56 -4.32 -16.77
CA GLN A 78 4.18 -4.25 -17.25
C GLN A 78 3.19 -4.57 -16.12
N TRP A 79 2.02 -3.95 -16.19
CA TRP A 79 0.89 -4.26 -15.33
C TRP A 79 0.39 -5.68 -15.61
N GLN A 80 -0.11 -6.32 -14.56
CA GLN A 80 -0.54 -7.71 -14.59
C GLN A 80 -2.07 -7.76 -14.56
N GLU A 81 -2.65 -8.97 -14.47
CA GLU A 81 -4.09 -9.11 -14.41
C GLU A 81 -4.66 -8.45 -13.15
N GLU A 82 -5.66 -7.60 -13.33
CA GLU A 82 -6.33 -6.90 -12.23
C GLU A 82 -7.26 -7.84 -11.49
N LEU A 83 -7.13 -7.89 -10.16
CA LEU A 83 -8.17 -8.42 -9.29
C LEU A 83 -9.07 -7.27 -8.87
N VAL A 84 -10.30 -7.26 -9.38
CA VAL A 84 -11.31 -6.25 -9.05
C VAL A 84 -12.32 -6.85 -8.07
N VAL A 85 -12.54 -6.14 -6.96
CA VAL A 85 -13.48 -6.55 -5.92
C VAL A 85 -14.38 -5.39 -5.51
N ASP A 86 -15.53 -5.72 -4.95
CA ASP A 86 -16.48 -4.70 -4.47
C ASP A 86 -15.85 -3.85 -3.36
N ASN A 87 -16.08 -2.55 -3.43
CA ASN A 87 -15.60 -1.63 -2.42
C ASN A 87 -16.61 -1.53 -1.26
N ASN A 88 -16.20 -2.01 -0.10
CA ASN A 88 -16.99 -1.91 1.12
C ASN A 88 -16.47 -0.84 2.08
N TRP A 89 -15.50 -0.02 1.65
CA TRP A 89 -14.86 0.98 2.50
C TRP A 89 -14.86 2.39 1.92
N HIS A 90 -14.60 3.38 2.78
CA HIS A 90 -14.58 4.80 2.43
C HIS A 90 -15.83 5.27 1.66
N VAL A 91 -17.02 4.84 2.12
CA VAL A 91 -18.31 5.19 1.52
C VAL A 91 -18.59 6.69 1.66
N ASP A 92 -18.24 7.27 2.81
CA ASP A 92 -18.26 8.73 3.03
C ASP A 92 -16.91 9.33 2.67
N ARG A 93 -16.79 9.80 1.43
CA ARG A 93 -15.55 10.30 0.83
C ARG A 93 -15.08 11.64 1.40
N SER A 94 -15.89 12.31 2.21
CA SER A 94 -15.55 13.60 2.84
C SER A 94 -14.60 13.44 4.04
N LYS A 95 -14.50 12.22 4.58
CA LYS A 95 -13.75 11.91 5.78
C LYS A 95 -12.30 11.54 5.48
N THR A 96 -11.42 11.81 6.42
CA THR A 96 -10.10 11.19 6.44
C THR A 96 -10.27 9.67 6.60
N PHE A 97 -9.60 8.89 5.76
CA PHE A 97 -9.55 7.45 5.91
C PHE A 97 -8.33 7.01 6.73
N ARG A 98 -8.42 5.79 7.28
CA ARG A 98 -7.29 5.07 7.85
C ARG A 98 -7.23 3.69 7.22
N VAL A 99 -6.08 3.31 6.68
CA VAL A 99 -5.82 1.96 6.16
C VAL A 99 -4.50 1.45 6.73
N VAL A 100 -4.47 0.17 7.08
CA VAL A 100 -3.29 -0.54 7.57
C VAL A 100 -2.97 -1.65 6.59
N PHE A 101 -1.72 -1.72 6.16
CA PHE A 101 -1.17 -2.80 5.39
C PHE A 101 -0.27 -3.61 6.30
N ARG A 102 -0.64 -4.85 6.60
CA ARG A 102 0.25 -5.80 7.26
C ARG A 102 0.96 -6.62 6.19
N LEU A 103 2.28 -6.61 6.27
CA LEU A 103 3.15 -7.16 5.26
C LEU A 103 3.58 -8.57 5.64
N HIS A 104 3.41 -9.52 4.73
CA HIS A 104 3.95 -10.87 4.84
C HIS A 104 4.62 -11.27 3.53
N GLU A 105 5.52 -12.25 3.58
CA GLU A 105 6.24 -12.77 2.42
C GLU A 105 5.30 -13.46 1.42
N ASP A 106 4.17 -14.00 1.90
CA ASP A 106 3.17 -14.69 1.09
C ASP A 106 2.03 -13.78 0.63
N SER A 107 1.62 -12.81 1.46
CA SER A 107 0.53 -11.89 1.13
C SER A 107 0.63 -10.53 1.82
N ILE A 108 -0.04 -9.52 1.25
CA ILE A 108 -0.32 -8.26 1.95
C ILE A 108 -1.78 -8.27 2.40
N LYS A 109 -1.98 -8.04 3.69
CA LYS A 109 -3.29 -7.98 4.34
C LYS A 109 -3.66 -6.52 4.59
N VAL A 110 -4.84 -6.11 4.12
CA VAL A 110 -5.33 -4.73 4.23
C VAL A 110 -6.45 -4.67 5.26
N PHE A 111 -6.35 -3.71 6.17
CA PHE A 111 -7.35 -3.45 7.19
C PHE A 111 -7.79 -1.99 7.14
N VAL A 112 -9.08 -1.77 7.03
CA VAL A 112 -9.72 -0.47 7.03
C VAL A 112 -10.07 -0.10 8.46
N GLY A 113 -9.64 1.08 8.91
CA GLY A 113 -9.98 1.57 10.25
C GLY A 113 -9.11 1.00 11.35
N CYS A 114 -9.18 -0.29 11.70
CA CYS A 114 -8.37 -0.94 12.76
C CYS A 114 -7.97 -2.38 12.39
N VAL A 115 -7.18 -3.07 13.24
CA VAL A 115 -6.67 -4.43 12.98
C VAL A 115 -7.37 -5.50 13.83
N ASP A 116 -8.47 -5.15 14.50
CA ASP A 116 -9.16 -6.01 15.49
C ASP A 116 -10.19 -6.96 14.85
N HIS A 117 -10.17 -7.09 13.53
CA HIS A 117 -11.02 -7.97 12.73
C HIS A 117 -10.20 -8.67 11.63
N PRO A 118 -10.74 -9.69 10.96
CA PRO A 118 -10.10 -10.29 9.78
C PRO A 118 -9.80 -9.24 8.69
N PRO A 119 -8.77 -9.42 7.86
CA PRO A 119 -8.43 -8.44 6.83
C PRO A 119 -9.60 -8.22 5.86
N ASP A 120 -9.84 -6.97 5.49
CA ASP A 120 -10.87 -6.62 4.48
C ASP A 120 -10.46 -7.08 3.09
N TYR A 121 -9.15 -7.03 2.82
CA TYR A 121 -8.56 -7.49 1.57
C TYR A 121 -7.26 -8.22 1.82
N GLU A 122 -6.97 -9.21 0.99
CA GLU A 122 -5.73 -9.94 1.00
C GLU A 122 -5.24 -10.15 -0.43
N PHE A 123 -3.96 -9.89 -0.66
CA PHE A 123 -3.35 -10.01 -1.98
C PHE A 123 -2.09 -10.87 -1.92
N PRO A 124 -2.04 -12.02 -2.63
CA PRO A 124 -0.85 -12.87 -2.69
C PRO A 124 0.32 -12.15 -3.35
N LEU A 125 1.46 -12.07 -2.64
CA LEU A 125 2.61 -11.31 -3.12
C LEU A 125 3.33 -12.09 -4.24
N GLN A 126 3.59 -11.40 -5.35
CA GLN A 126 4.29 -11.99 -6.52
C GLN A 126 5.76 -11.52 -6.62
N MET A 127 6.18 -10.59 -5.76
CA MET A 127 7.50 -9.99 -5.75
C MET A 127 8.10 -10.05 -4.34
N PRO A 128 9.42 -10.01 -4.16
CA PRO A 128 10.04 -10.14 -2.83
C PRO A 128 9.66 -8.99 -1.89
N LEU A 129 9.17 -9.33 -0.70
CA LEU A 129 8.81 -8.37 0.35
C LEU A 129 10.02 -7.52 0.78
N ASP A 130 11.15 -8.19 1.00
CA ASP A 130 12.41 -7.60 1.49
C ASP A 130 13.07 -6.63 0.50
N GLN A 131 12.56 -6.55 -0.74
CA GLN A 131 13.03 -5.60 -1.75
C GLN A 131 12.18 -4.35 -1.85
N ILE A 132 11.03 -4.28 -1.17
CA ILE A 132 10.19 -3.07 -1.18
C ILE A 132 10.94 -1.94 -0.47
N ASP A 133 11.14 -0.81 -1.16
CA ASP A 133 11.94 0.31 -0.65
C ASP A 133 11.13 1.56 -0.38
N THR A 134 10.02 1.72 -1.10
CA THR A 134 9.22 2.94 -1.11
C THR A 134 7.74 2.63 -1.15
N LEU A 135 6.97 3.53 -0.54
CA LEU A 135 5.54 3.60 -0.65
C LEU A 135 5.18 4.89 -1.40
N GLU A 136 4.28 4.79 -2.38
CA GLU A 136 3.75 5.95 -3.10
C GLU A 136 2.23 6.07 -2.97
N LEU A 137 1.72 7.28 -2.72
CA LEU A 137 0.29 7.60 -2.85
C LEU A 137 0.05 8.50 -4.07
N TRP A 138 -0.92 8.12 -4.90
CA TRP A 138 -1.20 8.75 -6.19
C TRP A 138 -2.64 9.25 -6.33
N ASP A 139 -2.85 10.06 -7.38
CA ASP A 139 -4.12 10.58 -7.88
C ASP A 139 -4.81 11.64 -6.98
N ASP A 140 -6.05 11.39 -6.51
CA ASP A 140 -6.91 12.40 -5.89
C ASP A 140 -6.73 12.54 -4.37
N VAL A 141 -5.54 12.24 -3.87
CA VAL A 141 -5.16 12.52 -2.49
C VAL A 141 -5.03 14.05 -2.32
N GLU A 142 -5.80 14.61 -1.40
CA GLU A 142 -5.76 16.03 -1.03
C GLU A 142 -4.61 16.29 -0.05
N ARG A 143 -4.55 15.48 1.02
CA ARG A 143 -3.55 15.61 2.08
C ARG A 143 -3.25 14.26 2.72
N VAL A 144 -1.99 14.04 3.04
CA VAL A 144 -1.53 12.93 3.88
C VAL A 144 -1.35 13.45 5.30
N ASP A 145 -2.13 12.88 6.25
CA ASP A 145 -2.07 13.24 7.67
C ASP A 145 -1.00 12.40 8.40
N GLU A 146 -0.85 11.13 8.01
CA GLU A 146 0.07 10.19 8.66
C GLU A 146 0.54 9.11 7.66
N ILE A 147 1.86 8.83 7.67
CA ILE A 147 2.40 7.53 7.25
C ILE A 147 3.30 7.04 8.37
N SER A 148 2.93 5.90 8.95
CA SER A 148 3.67 5.27 10.05
C SER A 148 4.10 3.88 9.65
N PHE A 149 5.40 3.60 9.78
CA PHE A 149 5.98 2.27 9.62
C PHE A 149 6.18 1.66 11.00
N ARG A 150 5.48 0.56 11.30
CA ARG A 150 5.66 -0.20 12.54
C ARG A 150 6.45 -1.45 12.22
N VAL A 151 7.68 -1.47 12.69
CA VAL A 151 8.55 -2.63 12.58
C VAL A 151 8.25 -3.56 13.74
N LEU A 152 7.86 -4.81 13.43
CA LEU A 152 7.61 -5.81 14.45
C LEU A 152 8.96 -6.39 14.86
N ASN A 153 9.52 -5.88 15.95
CA ASN A 153 10.76 -6.41 16.51
C ASN A 153 10.50 -7.83 17.01
N ASN A 154 10.75 -8.83 16.17
CA ASN A 154 10.96 -10.19 16.63
C ASN A 154 12.31 -10.23 17.37
N THR A 155 12.32 -9.84 18.64
CA THR A 155 13.31 -10.36 19.59
C THR A 155 13.00 -11.83 19.84
N ALA A 156 13.20 -12.66 18.82
CA ALA A 156 13.56 -14.05 19.01
C ALA A 156 15.08 -14.06 19.22
N ASP A 157 15.45 -13.68 20.45
CA ASP A 157 16.80 -13.84 20.98
C ASP A 157 17.23 -15.30 20.73
N THR A 158 18.30 -15.45 19.97
CA THR A 158 19.05 -16.68 19.76
C THR A 158 19.57 -17.18 21.10
N ARG A 159 18.73 -17.85 21.89
CA ARG A 159 19.21 -18.76 22.94
C ARG A 159 19.66 -20.06 22.28
N THR A 160 20.89 -20.04 21.81
CA THR A 160 21.73 -21.22 21.72
C THR A 160 21.81 -21.83 23.13
N TYR A 161 20.94 -22.78 23.44
CA TYR A 161 21.23 -23.75 24.49
C TYR A 161 22.16 -24.80 23.88
N ARG A 162 23.46 -24.58 24.06
CA ARG A 162 24.41 -25.69 24.18
C ARG A 162 24.18 -26.33 25.54
N SER A 163 23.85 -27.62 25.52
CA SER A 163 24.28 -28.61 26.50
C SER A 163 24.20 -29.97 25.85
#